data_AF-A0A5C9C6S7-F1
#
_entry.id   AF-A0A5C9C6S7-F1
#
_cell.length_a   1.000
_cell.length_b   1.000
_cell.length_c   1.000
_cell.angle_alpha   90.00
_cell.angle_beta   90.00
_cell.angle_gamma   90.00
#
_symmetry.space_group_name_H-M   'P 1'
#
loop_
_entity.id
_entity.type
_entity.pdbx_description
1 polymer ?
#
loop_
_entity_poly.entity_id
_entity_poly.type
_entity_poly.pdbx_seq_one_letter_code
_entity_poly.pdbx_strand_id
1 'polypeptide(L)' 'MAWELLFSSDFGLMSFAVIVGVLVIGVVMGKMYANKMEEDTRKAGK' A
#
# COMPACT_ATOMS: atom_id res chain seq x y z
N MET A 1 6.50 24.82 -1.06
CA MET A 1 7.10 23.46 -0.93
C MET A 1 6.36 22.44 -1.80
N ALA A 2 6.92 21.27 -2.10
CA ALA A 2 6.21 20.20 -2.83
C ALA A 2 4.91 19.77 -2.11
N TRP A 3 4.92 19.78 -0.79
CA TRP A 3 3.74 19.56 0.05
C TRP A 3 2.63 20.58 -0.17
N GLU A 4 2.97 21.87 -0.31
CA GLU A 4 1.98 22.89 -0.64
C GLU A 4 1.41 22.66 -2.03
N LEU A 5 2.23 22.35 -3.03
CA LEU A 5 1.76 22.06 -4.39
C LEU A 5 0.82 20.84 -4.45
N LEU A 6 1.08 19.82 -3.63
CA LEU A 6 0.26 18.62 -3.50
C LEU A 6 -1.11 18.88 -2.86
N PHE A 7 -1.22 19.85 -1.95
CA PHE A 7 -2.47 20.11 -1.23
C PHE A 7 -3.18 21.40 -1.64
N SER A 8 -2.53 22.28 -2.41
CA SER A 8 -3.08 23.56 -2.84
C SER A 8 -3.67 23.53 -4.25
N SER A 9 -3.59 22.38 -4.95
CA SER A 9 -4.06 22.24 -6.33
C SER A 9 -4.92 20.99 -6.51
N ASP A 10 -5.93 21.06 -7.38
CA ASP A 10 -6.81 19.93 -7.69
C ASP A 10 -6.02 18.73 -8.25
N PHE A 11 -5.01 19.02 -9.08
CA PHE A 11 -4.09 18.02 -9.60
C PHE A 11 -3.23 17.39 -8.50
N GLY A 12 -2.78 18.20 -7.54
CA GLY A 12 -2.05 17.75 -6.36
C GLY A 12 -2.90 16.80 -5.51
N LEU A 13 -4.15 17.15 -5.24
CA LEU A 13 -5.07 16.33 -4.44
C LEU A 13 -5.42 15.01 -5.13
N MET A 14 -5.66 15.03 -6.45
CA MET A 14 -5.85 13.81 -7.24
C MET A 14 -4.60 12.93 -7.23
N SER A 15 -3.41 13.52 -7.37
CA SER A 15 -2.14 12.80 -7.29
C SER A 15 -1.90 12.22 -5.90
N PHE A 16 -2.27 12.94 -4.84
CA PHE A 16 -2.19 12.46 -3.46
C PHE A 16 -3.06 11.22 -3.23
N ALA A 17 -4.29 11.23 -3.74
CA ALA A 17 -5.18 10.07 -3.66
C ALA A 17 -4.60 8.83 -4.34
N VAL A 18 -3.97 9.00 -5.51
CA VAL A 18 -3.28 7.89 -6.22
C VAL A 18 -2.10 7.37 -5.40
N ILE A 19 -1.28 8.25 -4.84
CA ILE A 19 -0.14 7.87 -4.00
C ILE A 19 -0.63 7.03 -2.81
N VAL A 20 -1.65 7.51 -2.10
CA VAL A 20 -2.25 6.77 -0.98
C VAL A 20 -2.81 5.43 -1.45
N GLY A 21 -3.50 5.38 -2.59
CA GLY A 21 -4.02 4.15 -3.18
C GLY A 21 -2.94 3.10 -3.45
N VAL A 22 -1.82 3.50 -4.05
CA VAL A 22 -0.68 2.61 -4.32
C VAL A 22 -0.07 2.09 -3.02
N LEU A 23 0.10 2.95 -2.01
CA LEU A 23 0.61 2.54 -0.70
C LEU A 23 -0.31 1.52 -0.01
N VAL A 24 -1.63 1.73 -0.05
CA VAL A 24 -2.60 0.79 0.50
C VAL A 24 -2.51 -0.57 -0.21
N ILE A 25 -2.44 -0.58 -1.54
CA ILE A 25 -2.29 -1.82 -2.31
C ILE A 25 -0.99 -2.55 -1.92
N GLY A 26 0.13 -1.82 -1.82
CA GLY A 26 1.40 -2.39 -1.40
C GLY A 26 1.32 -3.06 -0.03
N VAL A 27 0.70 -2.39 0.95
CA VAL A 27 0.51 -2.94 2.30
C VAL A 27 -0.41 -4.17 2.29
N VAL A 28 -1.53 -4.12 1.58
CA VAL A 28 -2.49 -5.25 1.49
C VAL A 28 -1.84 -6.46 0.85
N MET A 29 -1.14 -6.28 -0.28
CA MET A 29 -0.45 -7.38 -0.96
C MET A 29 0.67 -7.95 -0.10
N GLY A 30 1.49 -7.09 0.52
CA GLY A 30 2.55 -7.51 1.43
C GLY A 30 2.02 -8.36 2.58
N LYS A 31 0.93 -7.92 3.22
CA LYS A 31 0.26 -8.67 4.30
C LYS A 31 -0.31 -10.00 3.80
N MET A 32 -0.98 -10.02 2.64
CA MET A 32 -1.54 -11.24 2.08
C MET A 32 -0.46 -12.29 1.77
N TYR A 33 0.66 -11.87 1.20
CA TYR A 33 1.77 -12.79 0.91
C TYR A 33 2.47 -13.28 2.18
N ALA A 34 2.70 -12.41 3.17
CA ALA A 34 3.26 -12.82 4.46
C ALA A 34 2.37 -13.87 5.15
N ASN A 35 1.06 -13.65 5.18
CA ASN A 35 0.12 -14.61 5.75
C ASN A 35 0.12 -15.96 4.99
N LYS A 36 0.22 -15.95 3.66
CA LYS A 36 0.34 -17.19 2.87
C LYS A 36 1.61 -17.96 3.22
N MET A 37 2.73 -17.27 3.39
CA MET A 37 3.99 -17.90 3.79
C MET A 37 3.89 -18.55 5.17
N GLU A 38 3.24 -17.89 6.13
CA GLU A 38 2.96 -18.48 7.45
C GLU A 38 2.06 -19.72 7.36
N GLU A 39 1.00 -19.66 6.54
CA GLU A 39 0.11 -20.79 6.32
C GLU A 39 0.82 -21.99 5.70
N ASP A 40 1.65 -21.76 4.67
CA ASP A 40 2.43 -22.81 4.01
C ASP A 40 3.47 -23.41 4.96
N THR A 41 4.16 -22.56 5.74
CA THR A 41 5.09 -23.02 6.79
C THR A 41 4.38 -23.89 7.83
N ARG A 42 3.19 -23.48 8.28
CA ARG A 42 2.40 -24.23 9.26
C ARG A 42 1.89 -25.57 8.71
N LYS A 43 1.56 -25.63 7.42
CA LYS A 43 1.17 -26.88 6.74
C LYS A 43 2.35 -27.81 6.52
N ALA A 44 3.54 -27.29 6.22
CA ALA A 44 4.74 -28.08 6.02
C ALA A 44 5.34 -28.67 7.31
N GLY A 45 5.03 -28.08 8.47
CA GLY A 45 5.46 -28.57 9.79
C GLY A 45 4.54 -29.60 10.46
N LYS A 46 3.43 -29.99 9.81
CA LYS A 46 2.56 -31.10 10.22
C LYS A 46 2.77 -32.30 9.29
#